data_AF-A0A7U9T0Y2-F1
#
_entry.id   AF-A0A7U9T0Y2-F1
#
_cell.length_a   1.000
_cell.length_b   1.000
_cell.length_c   1.000
_cell.angle_alpha   90.00
_cell.angle_beta   90.00
_cell.angle_gamma   90.00
#
_symmetry.space_group_name_H-M   'P 1'
#
loop_
_entity.id
_entity.type
_entity.pdbx_description
1 polymer ?
#
loop_
_entity_poly.entity_id
_entity_poly.type
_entity_poly.pdbx_seq_one_letter_code
_entity_poly.pdbx_strand_id
1 'polypeptide(L)'
;MYELHPVCVYSVVREGTGEPESFGMLYLAEIEKFEGKLHSEIEEIVLTRELPERWTYPEIQPKLLARCGEMFRAGKVFRAQEE
;
A
#
# COMPACT_ATOMS: atom_id res chain seq x y z
N MET A 1 7.39 -1.79 15.19
CA MET A 1 7.79 -3.00 14.43
C MET A 1 6.72 -3.21 13.37
N TYR A 2 7.12 -3.72 12.22
CA TYR A 2 6.19 -4.03 11.14
C TYR A 2 6.68 -5.26 10.36
N GLU A 3 5.75 -6.00 9.78
CA GLU A 3 6.03 -7.05 8.80
C GLU A 3 5.54 -6.60 7.43
N LEU A 4 6.29 -6.93 6.36
CA LEU A 4 5.89 -6.66 4.99
C LEU A 4 5.59 -7.96 4.25
N HIS A 5 4.42 -8.03 3.63
CA HIS A 5 4.01 -9.16 2.81
C HIS A 5 3.95 -8.73 1.34
N PRO A 6 4.71 -9.37 0.43
CA PRO A 6 4.69 -9.01 -0.98
C PRO A 6 3.34 -9.37 -1.60
N VAL A 7 2.79 -8.46 -2.39
CA VAL A 7 1.49 -8.63 -3.07
C VAL A 7 1.70 -8.94 -4.55
N CYS A 8 2.31 -7.99 -5.28
CA CYS A 8 2.69 -8.19 -6.68
C CYS A 8 3.64 -7.08 -7.15
N VAL A 9 4.32 -7.36 -8.25
CA VAL A 9 4.94 -6.31 -9.07
C VAL A 9 3.85 -5.69 -9.95
N TYR A 10 3.85 -4.37 -10.08
CA TYR A 10 3.03 -3.63 -11.03
C TYR A 10 3.90 -2.73 -11.89
N SER A 11 3.40 -2.37 -13.07
CA SER A 11 4.05 -1.40 -13.94
C SER A 11 3.19 -0.16 -14.14
N VAL A 12 3.85 0.95 -14.49
CA VAL A 12 3.23 2.24 -14.78
C VAL A 12 3.79 2.74 -16.11
N VAL A 13 2.88 2.88 -17.07
CA VAL A 13 3.14 3.53 -18.36
C VAL A 13 2.54 4.94 -18.30
N ARG A 14 3.35 5.96 -18.60
CA ARG A 14 2.91 7.36 -18.62
C ARG A 14 2.80 7.82 -20.06
N GLU A 15 1.57 7.86 -20.56
CA GLU A 15 1.32 8.30 -21.93
C GLU A 15 1.66 9.78 -22.11
N GLY A 16 2.28 10.13 -23.23
CA GLY A 16 2.57 11.52 -23.60
C GLY A 16 3.75 12.19 -22.89
N THR A 17 4.40 11.53 -21.92
CA THR A 17 5.59 12.10 -21.24
C THR A 17 6.91 11.65 -21.88
N GLY A 18 6.89 10.55 -22.65
CA GLY A 18 8.11 9.92 -23.19
C GLY A 18 8.95 9.20 -22.14
N GLU A 19 8.46 9.11 -20.90
CA GLU A 19 9.13 8.38 -19.83
C GLU A 19 9.00 6.86 -20.06
N PRO A 20 10.06 6.09 -19.75
CA PRO A 20 9.99 4.63 -19.85
C PRO A 20 8.98 4.06 -18.85
N GLU A 21 8.46 2.89 -19.17
CA GLU A 21 7.69 2.10 -18.21
C GLU A 21 8.49 1.91 -16.92
N SER A 22 7.84 2.15 -15.79
CA SER A 22 8.43 1.99 -14.46
C SER A 22 7.73 0.87 -13.70
N PHE A 23 8.44 0.22 -12.78
CA PHE A 23 7.93 -0.90 -12.01
C PHE A 23 7.96 -0.59 -10.53
N GLY A 24 6.91 -0.99 -9.82
CA GLY A 24 6.81 -0.91 -8.37
C GLY A 24 6.48 -2.27 -7.77
N MET A 25 6.87 -2.45 -6.51
CA MET A 25 6.45 -3.60 -5.72
C MET A 25 5.38 -3.16 -4.74
N LEU A 26 4.22 -3.80 -4.80
CA LEU A 26 3.14 -3.61 -3.85
C LEU A 26 3.35 -4.55 -2.65
N TYR A 27 3.31 -3.98 -1.46
CA TYR A 27 3.38 -4.70 -0.20
C TYR A 27 2.16 -4.40 0.66
N LEU A 28 1.81 -5.38 1.50
CA LEU A 28 0.99 -5.14 2.66
C LEU A 28 1.86 -5.01 3.90
N ALA A 29 1.65 -3.97 4.70
CA ALA A 29 2.34 -3.80 5.97
C ALA A 29 1.41 -4.15 7.12
N GLU A 30 1.82 -5.09 7.97
CA GLU A 30 1.24 -5.29 9.29
C GLU A 30 2.02 -4.43 10.29
N ILE A 31 1.36 -3.42 10.86
CA ILE A 31 2.01 -2.41 11.70
C ILE A 31 1.60 -2.63 13.15
N GLU A 32 2.57 -3.01 14.00
CA GLU A 32 2.32 -3.15 15.44
C GLU A 32 2.53 -1.84 16.20
N LYS A 33 3.50 -1.02 15.75
CA LYS A 33 3.87 0.22 16.43
C LYS A 33 4.55 1.20 15.47
N PHE A 34 4.07 2.44 15.49
CA PHE A 34 4.70 3.57 14.82
C PHE A 34 5.90 4.11 15.61
N GLU A 35 6.86 4.67 14.89
CA GLU A 35 7.96 5.41 15.49
C GLU A 35 7.45 6.77 16.01
N GLY A 36 8.00 7.25 17.12
CA GLY A 36 7.57 8.51 17.75
C GLY A 36 8.08 9.77 17.04
N LYS A 37 8.81 9.63 15.93
CA LYS A 37 9.32 10.73 15.12
C LYS A 37 9.13 10.37 13.65
N LEU A 38 8.72 11.37 12.87
CA LEU A 38 8.69 11.28 11.43
C LEU A 38 10.05 11.66 10.86
N HIS A 39 10.41 11.02 9.75
CA HIS A 39 11.68 11.22 9.07
C HIS A 39 11.41 11.63 7.61
N SER A 40 12.21 12.55 7.10
CA SER A 40 12.24 12.94 5.68
C SER A 40 10.92 13.58 5.18
N GLU A 41 10.41 13.16 4.02
CA GLU A 41 9.33 13.82 3.26
C GLU A 41 7.92 13.63 3.85
N ILE A 42 7.75 12.85 4.93
CA ILE A 42 6.44 12.57 5.52
C ILE A 42 6.08 13.61 6.59
N GLU A 43 5.01 14.37 6.35
CA GLU A 43 4.51 15.43 7.24
C GLU A 43 3.77 14.88 8.47
N GLU A 44 2.86 13.91 8.27
CA GLU A 44 2.05 13.34 9.35
C GLU A 44 1.64 11.88 9.10
N ILE A 45 1.23 11.18 10.17
CA ILE A 45 0.60 9.85 10.12
C ILE A 45 -0.82 9.98 10.69
N VAL A 46 -1.81 9.61 9.89
CA VAL A 46 -3.22 9.65 10.28
C VAL A 46 -3.77 8.22 10.35
N LEU A 47 -4.42 7.90 11.48
CA LEU A 47 -5.15 6.64 11.65
C LEU A 47 -6.63 6.87 11.39
N THR A 48 -7.15 6.28 10.32
CA THR A 48 -8.55 6.42 9.92
C THR A 48 -9.25 5.08 9.86
N ARG A 49 -10.56 5.09 10.14
CA ARG A 49 -11.43 3.91 9.94
C ARG A 49 -11.81 3.71 8.48
N GLU A 50 -11.86 4.80 7.73
CA GLU A 50 -12.26 4.85 6.34
C GLU A 50 -11.11 5.36 5.48
N LEU A 51 -11.14 5.01 4.20
CA LEU A 51 -10.17 5.48 3.22
C LEU A 51 -10.33 6.99 2.98
N PRO A 52 -9.24 7.77 2.86
CA PRO A 52 -9.33 9.17 2.52
C PRO A 52 -9.93 9.36 1.12
N GLU A 53 -10.66 10.46 0.95
CA GLU A 53 -11.29 10.80 -0.34
C GLU A 53 -10.30 11.37 -1.35
N ARG A 54 -9.25 12.08 -0.88
CA ARG A 54 -8.28 12.80 -1.72
C ARG A 54 -6.92 12.14 -1.66
N TRP A 55 -6.59 11.40 -2.71
CA TRP A 55 -5.30 10.76 -2.87
C TRP A 55 -4.35 11.59 -3.74
N THR A 56 -3.05 11.53 -3.46
CA THR A 56 -1.99 12.09 -4.35
C THR A 56 -2.07 11.48 -5.75
N TYR A 57 -2.43 10.20 -5.85
CA TYR A 57 -2.62 9.48 -7.11
C TYR A 57 -3.99 8.80 -7.14
N PRO A 58 -5.08 9.54 -7.44
CA PRO A 58 -6.45 9.05 -7.26
C PRO A 58 -6.83 7.88 -8.17
N GLU A 59 -6.15 7.70 -9.30
CA GLU A 59 -6.49 6.64 -10.26
C GLU A 59 -5.84 5.29 -9.95
N ILE A 60 -4.61 5.30 -9.42
CA ILE A 60 -3.86 4.06 -9.15
C ILE A 60 -4.19 3.47 -7.77
N GLN A 61 -4.42 4.33 -6.76
CA GLN A 61 -4.67 3.87 -5.39
C GLN A 61 -5.86 2.89 -5.28
N PRO A 62 -7.03 3.14 -5.91
CA PRO A 62 -8.14 2.18 -5.87
C PRO A 62 -7.79 0.81 -6.48
N LYS A 63 -6.96 0.79 -7.54
CA LYS A 63 -6.54 -0.45 -8.22
C LYS A 63 -5.59 -1.27 -7.34
N LEU A 64 -4.64 -0.61 -6.68
CA LEU A 64 -3.71 -1.27 -5.75
C LEU A 64 -4.46 -1.83 -4.53
N LEU A 65 -5.40 -1.07 -3.96
CA LEU A 65 -6.24 -1.53 -2.84
C LEU A 65 -7.13 -2.72 -3.23
N ALA A 66 -7.74 -2.70 -4.42
CA ALA A 66 -8.52 -3.83 -4.91
C ALA A 66 -7.67 -5.10 -5.00
N ARG A 67 -6.43 -4.99 -5.50
CA ARG A 67 -5.48 -6.10 -5.57
C ARG A 67 -5.10 -6.66 -4.19
N CYS A 68 -4.87 -5.79 -3.20
CA CYS A 68 -4.68 -6.21 -1.81
C CYS A 68 -5.92 -6.93 -1.27
N GLY A 69 -7.12 -6.42 -1.55
CA GLY A 69 -8.40 -7.02 -1.16
C GLY A 69 -8.59 -8.44 -1.71
N GLU A 70 -8.15 -8.71 -2.94
CA GLU A 70 -8.14 -10.07 -3.51
C GLU A 70 -7.25 -11.02 -2.71
N MET A 71 -6.06 -10.56 -2.29
CA MET A 71 -5.15 -11.39 -1.49
C MET A 71 -5.67 -11.69 -0.10
N PHE A 72 -6.34 -10.72 0.53
CA PHE A 72 -7.02 -10.95 1.81
C PHE A 72 -8.11 -12.01 1.69
N ARG A 73 -8.98 -11.88 0.68
CA ARG A 73 -10.06 -12.86 0.44
C ARG A 73 -9.52 -14.26 0.14
N ALA A 74 -8.33 -14.36 -0.45
CA ALA A 74 -7.67 -15.63 -0.73
C ALA A 74 -7.02 -16.27 0.52
N GLY A 75 -7.10 -15.65 1.70
CA GLY A 75 -6.51 -16.17 2.95
C GLY A 75 -4.98 -16.18 2.95
N LYS A 76 -4.34 -15.42 2.05
CA LYS A 76 -2.88 -15.45 1.84
C LYS A 76 -2.12 -14.44 2.72
N VAL A 77 -2.85 -13.60 3.44
CA VAL A 77 -2.33 -12.49 4.22
C VAL A 77 -3.06 -12.51 5.55
N PHE A 78 -2.51 -13.28 6.49
CA PHE A 78 -2.59 -13.21 7.96
C PHE A 78 -2.33 -14.60 8.54
N ARG A 79 -1.51 -14.67 9.59
CA ARG A 79 -1.57 -15.79 10.54
C ARG A 79 -2.84 -15.58 11.36
N ALA A 80 -3.71 -16.59 11.47
CA ALA A 80 -4.76 -16.55 12.48
C ALA A 80 -4.07 -16.42 13.84
N GLN A 81 -4.41 -15.38 14.60
CA GLN A 81 -4.23 -15.43 16.04
C GLN A 81 -5.32 -16.39 16.55
N GLU A 82 -4.91 -17.63 16.82
CA GLU A 82 -5.71 -18.53 17.65
C GLU A 82 -5.67 -17.96 19.08
N GLU A 83 -6.81 -17.50 19.58
CA GLU A 83 -7.08 -17.32 21.01
C GLU A 83 -7.74 -18.57 21.59
#